data_AF-A0A6A5G1N1-F1
#
_entry.id   AF-A0A6A5G1N1-F1
#
_cell.length_a   1.000
_cell.length_b   1.000
_cell.length_c   1.000
_cell.angle_alpha   90.00
_cell.angle_beta   90.00
_cell.angle_gamma   90.00
#
_symmetry.space_group_name_H-M   'P 1'
#
loop_
_entity.id
_entity.type
_entity.pdbx_description
1 polymer ?
#
loop_
_entity_poly.entity_id
_entity_poly.type
_entity_poly.pdbx_seq_one_letter_code
_entity_poly.pdbx_strand_id
1 'polypeptide(L)'
;MSLLQHFNLYHGDWMKKREELNELFESRPPFPFTVYPEDEIIYGQPFIIDSFVHEITTRIPSTNKVVPVIDYYLETFGYEIKFPETFAICFTFNPLFFYPAELLYLHELDSYETPLPNPFTIVL
;
A
#
# COMPACT_ATOMS: atom_id res chain seq x y z
N MET A 1 0.53 8.28 -8.47
CA MET A 1 1.85 7.88 -7.91
C MET A 1 1.64 6.69 -6.96
N SER A 2 2.56 5.71 -6.89
CA SER A 2 2.42 4.61 -5.91
C SER A 2 2.68 5.05 -4.47
N LEU A 3 2.15 4.33 -3.49
CA LEU A 3 2.35 4.61 -2.08
C LEU A 3 3.82 4.45 -1.69
N LEU A 4 4.54 3.48 -2.28
CA LEU A 4 5.99 3.36 -2.09
C LEU A 4 6.74 4.60 -2.61
N GLN A 5 6.37 5.11 -3.78
CA GLN A 5 6.96 6.35 -4.31
C GLN A 5 6.66 7.55 -3.39
N HIS A 6 5.43 7.63 -2.88
CA HIS A 6 5.04 8.65 -1.90
C HIS A 6 5.91 8.57 -0.64
N PHE A 7 6.07 7.37 -0.06
CA PHE A 7 6.93 7.16 1.10
C PHE A 7 8.36 7.58 0.86
N ASN A 8 8.95 7.15 -0.25
CA ASN A 8 10.34 7.48 -0.57
C ASN A 8 10.53 8.99 -0.79
N LEU A 9 9.54 9.67 -1.40
CA LEU A 9 9.61 11.10 -1.70
C LEU A 9 9.46 11.99 -0.45
N TYR A 10 8.49 11.67 0.42
CA TYR A 10 8.13 12.55 1.53
C TYR A 10 8.64 12.10 2.89
N HIS A 11 8.97 10.81 3.04
CA HIS A 11 9.28 10.23 4.35
C HIS A 11 10.68 9.61 4.45
N GLY A 12 11.38 9.44 3.31
CA GLY A 12 12.76 8.94 3.25
C GLY A 12 12.85 7.48 3.69
N ASP A 13 13.60 7.20 4.75
CA ASP A 13 13.67 5.87 5.40
C ASP A 13 12.38 5.56 6.18
N TRP A 14 11.28 5.46 5.44
CA TRP A 14 9.93 5.35 5.96
C TRP A 14 9.70 4.09 6.79
N MET A 15 10.46 3.01 6.55
CA MET A 15 10.34 1.77 7.32
C MET A 15 10.69 1.99 8.80
N LYS A 16 11.63 2.89 9.11
CA LYS A 16 11.92 3.28 10.51
C LYS A 16 10.84 4.16 11.14
N LYS A 17 9.97 4.76 10.32
CA LYS A 17 8.88 5.66 10.72
C LYS A 17 7.52 4.96 10.71
N ARG A 18 7.49 3.62 10.73
CA ARG A 18 6.26 2.82 10.65
C ARG A 18 5.17 3.30 11.61
N GLU A 19 5.54 3.54 12.87
CA GLU A 19 4.59 3.96 13.92
C GLU A 19 4.04 5.37 13.65
N GLU A 20 4.93 6.33 13.39
CA GLU A 20 4.56 7.72 13.02
C GLU A 20 3.65 7.76 11.78
N LEU A 21 3.93 6.95 10.77
CA LEU A 21 3.11 6.84 9.57
C LEU A 21 1.74 6.21 9.84
N ASN A 22 1.68 5.18 10.69
CA ASN A 22 0.41 4.58 11.08
C ASN A 22 -0.45 5.55 11.90
N GLU A 23 0.15 6.31 12.83
CA GLU A 23 -0.56 7.38 13.56
C GLU A 23 -1.08 8.46 12.60
N LEU A 24 -0.27 8.85 11.61
CA LEU A 24 -0.70 9.76 10.57
C LEU A 24 -1.88 9.18 9.79
N PHE A 25 -1.82 7.93 9.34
CA PHE A 25 -2.91 7.29 8.60
C PHE A 25 -4.20 7.19 9.39
N GLU A 26 -4.11 6.85 10.68
CA GLU A 26 -5.26 6.79 11.58
C GLU A 26 -5.90 8.17 11.79
N SER A 27 -5.09 9.24 11.80
CA SER A 27 -5.58 10.62 11.95
C SER A 27 -6.28 11.19 10.71
N ARG A 28 -6.25 10.49 9.57
CA ARG A 28 -6.76 10.96 8.27
C ARG A 28 -7.99 10.17 7.84
N PRO A 29 -8.94 10.79 7.11
CA PRO A 29 -10.06 10.04 6.56
C PRO A 29 -9.59 8.94 5.58
N PRO A 30 -10.37 7.86 5.40
CA PRO A 30 -10.11 6.85 4.36
C PRO A 30 -9.94 7.48 2.97
N PHE A 31 -9.09 6.87 2.15
CA PHE A 31 -8.72 7.37 0.82
C PHE A 31 -8.83 6.24 -0.23
N PRO A 32 -9.17 6.53 -1.50
CA PRO A 32 -9.18 5.52 -2.55
C PRO A 32 -7.76 5.20 -3.06
N PHE A 33 -7.51 3.92 -3.29
CA PHE A 33 -6.30 3.40 -3.92
C PHE A 33 -6.69 2.50 -5.09
N THR A 34 -5.99 2.62 -6.22
CA THR A 34 -6.01 1.60 -7.27
C THR A 34 -4.93 0.57 -6.98
N VAL A 35 -5.27 -0.71 -6.97
CA VAL A 35 -4.31 -1.81 -6.86
C VAL A 35 -3.86 -2.22 -8.25
N TYR A 36 -2.60 -1.98 -8.58
CA TYR A 36 -2.00 -2.47 -9.82
C TYR A 36 -1.50 -3.92 -9.65
N PRO A 37 -1.60 -4.80 -10.66
CA PRO A 37 -2.25 -4.63 -11.96
C PRO A 37 -3.73 -5.06 -11.96
N GLU A 38 -4.32 -5.27 -10.78
CA GLU A 38 -5.71 -5.76 -10.63
C GLU A 38 -6.76 -4.73 -11.08
N ASP A 39 -6.38 -3.44 -11.11
CA ASP A 39 -7.27 -2.29 -11.31
C ASP A 39 -8.46 -2.24 -10.32
N GLU A 40 -8.33 -2.97 -9.20
CA GLU A 40 -9.28 -2.92 -8.09
C GLU A 40 -9.15 -1.57 -7.35
N ILE A 41 -10.29 -0.96 -7.02
CA ILE A 41 -10.33 0.25 -6.19
C ILE A 41 -10.65 -0.15 -4.75
N ILE A 42 -9.70 0.09 -3.86
CA ILE A 42 -9.87 -0.10 -2.41
C ILE A 42 -10.06 1.26 -1.75
N TYR A 43 -11.08 1.38 -0.91
CA TYR A 43 -11.32 2.57 -0.12
C TYR A 43 -11.04 2.27 1.35
N GLY A 44 -10.02 2.93 1.93
CA GLY A 44 -9.62 2.64 3.29
C GLY A 44 -8.49 3.52 3.82
N GLN A 45 -8.20 3.38 5.12
CA GLN A 45 -6.97 3.90 5.69
C GLN A 45 -5.91 2.80 5.59
N PRO A 46 -4.75 3.08 4.97
CA PRO A 46 -3.66 2.12 4.93
C PRO A 46 -3.08 1.93 6.33
N PHE A 47 -2.57 0.74 6.60
CA PHE A 47 -1.87 0.40 7.83
C PHE A 47 -0.65 -0.45 7.48
N ILE A 48 0.52 -0.02 7.94
CA ILE A 48 1.79 -0.69 7.71
C ILE A 48 1.97 -1.76 8.79
N ILE A 49 2.01 -3.03 8.37
CA ILE A 49 2.25 -4.16 9.26
C ILE A 49 3.73 -4.47 9.40
N ASP A 50 4.12 -5.04 10.54
CA ASP A 50 5.50 -5.48 10.80
C ASP A 50 5.74 -6.87 10.19
N SER A 51 5.62 -6.96 8.87
CA SER A 51 5.95 -8.16 8.09
C SER A 51 6.38 -7.76 6.69
N PHE A 52 7.42 -8.40 6.18
CA PHE A 52 7.92 -8.10 4.85
C PHE A 52 7.04 -8.71 3.76
N VAL A 53 7.03 -8.09 2.59
CA VAL A 53 6.26 -8.55 1.44
C VAL A 53 6.65 -9.99 1.03
N HIS A 54 7.92 -10.39 1.16
CA HIS A 54 8.33 -11.77 0.86
C HIS A 54 7.85 -12.81 1.90
N GLU A 55 7.35 -12.39 3.06
CA GLU A 55 6.91 -13.29 4.15
C GLU A 55 5.39 -13.51 4.15
N ILE A 56 4.64 -12.62 3.49
CA ILE A 56 3.17 -12.70 3.48
C ILE A 56 2.66 -13.68 2.44
N THR A 57 1.54 -14.33 2.79
CA THR A 57 0.83 -15.25 1.91
C THR A 57 -0.56 -14.72 1.60
N THR A 58 -1.06 -15.07 0.43
CA THR A 58 -2.41 -14.78 -0.03
C THR A 58 -3.09 -16.05 -0.51
N ARG A 59 -4.41 -16.01 -0.62
CA ARG A 59 -5.24 -17.12 -1.06
C ARG A 59 -5.81 -16.78 -2.43
N ILE A 60 -5.46 -17.57 -3.44
CA ILE A 60 -5.99 -17.38 -4.80
C ILE A 60 -7.49 -17.71 -4.79
N PRO A 61 -8.39 -16.76 -5.09
CA PRO A 61 -9.84 -16.99 -4.96
C PRO A 61 -10.37 -18.13 -5.84
N SER A 62 -9.80 -18.31 -7.03
CA SER A 62 -10.24 -19.32 -8.00
C SER A 62 -9.85 -20.76 -7.65
N THR A 63 -8.77 -20.96 -6.88
CA THR A 63 -8.22 -22.30 -6.57
C THR A 63 -8.17 -22.61 -5.08
N ASN A 64 -8.41 -21.61 -4.22
CA ASN A 64 -8.28 -21.70 -2.78
C ASN A 64 -6.86 -22.07 -2.28
N LYS A 65 -5.85 -22.05 -3.17
CA LYS A 65 -4.45 -22.32 -2.85
C LYS A 65 -3.87 -21.13 -2.08
N VAL A 66 -3.11 -21.42 -1.03
CA VAL A 66 -2.30 -20.41 -0.32
C VAL A 66 -0.93 -20.35 -0.97
N VAL A 67 -0.50 -19.17 -1.38
CA VAL A 67 0.78 -18.90 -2.04
C VAL A 67 1.41 -17.65 -1.45
N PRO A 68 2.75 -17.50 -1.52
CA PRO A 68 3.39 -16.21 -1.30
C PRO A 68 2.77 -15.12 -2.16
N VAL A 69 2.63 -13.90 -1.63
CA VAL A 69 2.02 -12.80 -2.40
C VAL A 69 2.83 -12.49 -3.67
N ILE A 70 4.16 -12.64 -3.60
CA ILE A 70 5.06 -12.42 -4.73
C ILE A 70 4.77 -13.41 -5.87
N ASP A 71 4.51 -14.68 -5.52
CA ASP A 71 4.16 -15.72 -6.48
C ASP A 71 2.76 -15.46 -7.06
N TYR A 72 1.82 -15.00 -6.24
CA TYR A 72 0.49 -14.62 -6.72
C TYR A 72 0.56 -13.56 -7.81
N TYR A 73 1.30 -12.47 -7.61
CA TYR A 73 1.41 -11.40 -8.60
C TYR A 73 2.16 -11.84 -9.86
N LEU A 74 3.18 -12.68 -9.70
CA LEU A 74 3.94 -13.22 -10.82
C LEU A 74 3.10 -14.21 -11.65
N GLU A 75 2.46 -15.19 -11.02
CA GLU A 75 1.71 -16.26 -11.70
C GLU A 75 0.39 -15.73 -12.29
N THR A 76 -0.30 -14.83 -11.59
CA THR A 76 -1.64 -14.35 -12.00
C THR A 76 -1.57 -13.23 -13.02
N PHE A 77 -0.62 -12.30 -12.85
CA PHE A 77 -0.55 -11.09 -13.66
C PHE A 77 0.75 -10.92 -14.44
N GLY A 78 1.71 -11.84 -14.29
CA GLY A 78 3.04 -11.68 -14.89
C GLY A 78 3.84 -10.52 -14.30
N TYR A 79 3.49 -10.06 -13.09
CA TYR A 79 4.14 -8.92 -12.45
C TYR A 79 5.14 -9.39 -11.38
N GLU A 80 6.41 -9.04 -11.56
CA GLU A 80 7.46 -9.27 -10.57
C GLU A 80 7.48 -8.12 -9.55
N ILE A 81 7.26 -8.45 -8.27
CA ILE A 81 7.42 -7.53 -7.14
C ILE A 81 8.88 -7.08 -7.06
N LYS A 82 9.12 -5.77 -7.19
CA LYS A 82 10.46 -5.17 -7.26
C LYS A 82 11.03 -4.87 -5.88
N PHE A 83 10.17 -4.71 -4.88
CA PHE A 83 10.57 -4.32 -3.52
C PHE A 83 10.03 -5.30 -2.46
N PRO A 84 10.40 -6.59 -2.52
CA PRO A 84 9.91 -7.62 -1.60
C PRO A 84 10.35 -7.42 -0.14
N GLU A 85 11.43 -6.67 0.09
CA GLU A 85 11.99 -6.34 1.41
C GLU A 85 11.29 -5.15 2.10
N THR A 86 10.18 -4.66 1.54
CA THR A 86 9.39 -3.60 2.15
C THR A 86 8.29 -4.16 3.04
N PHE A 87 7.86 -3.38 4.02
CA PHE A 87 6.69 -3.75 4.83
C PHE A 87 5.42 -3.80 3.99
N ALA A 88 4.59 -4.79 4.28
CA ALA A 88 3.28 -4.94 3.67
C ALA A 88 2.27 -3.94 4.23
N ILE A 89 1.27 -3.61 3.41
CA ILE A 89 0.18 -2.70 3.74
C ILE A 89 -1.12 -3.49 3.80
N CYS A 90 -1.90 -3.32 4.86
CA CYS A 90 -3.30 -3.71 4.88
C CYS A 90 -4.19 -2.47 5.02
N PHE A 91 -5.50 -2.67 5.00
CA PHE A 91 -6.47 -1.59 5.21
C PHE A 91 -7.27 -1.87 6.48
N THR A 92 -7.61 -0.81 7.21
CA THR A 92 -8.34 -0.93 8.50
C THR A 92 -9.65 -1.72 8.41
N PHE A 93 -10.37 -1.60 7.29
CA PHE A 93 -11.61 -2.34 7.02
C PHE A 93 -11.39 -3.72 6.40
N ASN A 94 -10.16 -4.05 6.00
CA ASN A 94 -9.80 -5.34 5.43
C ASN A 94 -8.40 -5.81 5.88
N PRO A 95 -8.22 -6.16 7.17
CA PRO A 95 -6.91 -6.45 7.75
C PRO A 95 -6.34 -7.82 7.35
N LEU A 96 -7.08 -8.60 6.56
CA LEU A 96 -6.68 -9.95 6.13
C LEU A 96 -6.04 -9.98 4.74
N PHE A 97 -6.06 -8.86 4.02
CA PHE A 97 -5.45 -8.71 2.71
C PHE A 97 -4.25 -7.77 2.81
N PHE A 98 -3.15 -8.22 2.20
CA PHE A 98 -1.88 -7.53 2.28
C PHE A 98 -1.38 -7.19 0.89
N TYR A 99 -0.92 -5.95 0.75
CA TYR A 99 -0.52 -5.38 -0.51
C TYR A 99 0.91 -4.82 -0.38
N PRO A 100 1.79 -5.09 -1.36
CA PRO A 100 3.04 -4.35 -1.50
C PRO A 100 2.75 -2.86 -1.76
N ALA A 101 3.45 -1.95 -1.07
CA ALA A 101 3.25 -0.51 -1.25
C ALA A 101 3.52 -0.02 -2.68
N GLU A 102 4.32 -0.76 -3.48
CA GLU A 102 4.57 -0.44 -4.89
C GLU A 102 3.35 -0.62 -5.79
N LEU A 103 2.38 -1.45 -5.36
CA LEU A 103 1.17 -1.75 -6.12
C LEU A 103 0.00 -0.83 -5.79
N LEU A 104 0.08 -0.09 -4.69
CA LEU A 104 -1.00 0.80 -4.25
C LEU A 104 -0.84 2.18 -4.87
N TYR A 105 -1.66 2.52 -5.86
CA TYR A 105 -1.63 3.82 -6.51
C TYR A 105 -2.62 4.78 -5.86
N LEU A 106 -2.09 5.90 -5.40
CA LEU A 106 -2.88 7.03 -4.92
C LEU A 106 -3.57 7.66 -6.13
N HIS A 107 -4.90 7.76 -6.09
CA HIS A 107 -5.60 8.67 -6.99
C HIS A 107 -5.13 10.09 -6.64
N GLU A 108 -4.69 10.85 -7.64
CA GLU A 108 -4.41 12.26 -7.40
C GLU A 108 -5.70 12.92 -6.95
N LEU A 109 -5.68 13.46 -5.73
CA LEU A 109 -6.59 14.49 -5.30
C LEU A 109 -6.57 15.58 -6.37
N ASP A 110 -7.75 15.90 -6.89
CA ASP A 110 -7.96 16.92 -7.91
C ASP A 110 -7.03 18.13 -7.73
N SER A 111 -6.69 18.76 -8.84
CA SER A 111 -5.99 20.05 -8.90
C SER A 111 -6.69 21.09 -8.02
N TYR A 112 -6.36 21.13 -6.73
CA TYR A 112 -6.82 22.18 -5.85
C TYR A 112 -6.09 23.47 -6.24
N GLU A 113 -6.84 24.54 -6.44
CA GLU A 113 -6.32 25.89 -6.72
C GLU A 113 -5.34 26.39 -5.64
N THR A 114 -5.33 25.71 -4.49
CA THR A 114 -4.34 25.84 -3.41
C THR A 114 -3.68 24.47 -3.18
N PRO A 115 -2.34 24.39 -3.10
CA PRO A 115 -1.64 23.15 -2.77
C PRO A 115 -2.02 22.74 -1.35
N LEU A 116 -3.01 21.86 -1.23
CA LEU A 116 -3.19 21.12 0.01
C LEU A 116 -1.94 20.23 0.13
N PRO A 117 -1.23 20.26 1.26
CA PRO A 117 -0.25 19.23 1.53
C PRO A 117 -0.98 17.90 1.41
N ASN A 118 -0.44 17.01 0.58
CA ASN A 118 -0.99 15.68 0.35
C ASN A 118 -1.50 15.08 1.68
N PRO A 119 -2.64 14.35 1.68
CA PRO A 119 -3.29 13.85 2.91
C PRO A 119 -2.35 13.05 3.80
N PHE A 120 -1.25 12.52 3.24
CA PHE A 120 -0.23 11.73 3.91
C PHE A 120 1.14 12.42 4.01
N THR A 121 1.24 13.71 3.68
CA THR A 121 2.42 14.52 3.95
C THR A 121 2.33 15.10 5.37
N ILE A 122 3.32 14.80 6.19
CA ILE A 122 3.54 15.49 7.46
C ILE A 122 4.02 16.90 7.10
N VAL A 123 3.20 17.90 7.35
CA VAL A 123 3.67 19.30 7.36
C VAL A 123 4.31 19.51 8.72
N LEU A 124 5.63 19.56 8.75
CA LEU A 124 6.41 20.00 9.91
C LEU A 124 6.28 21.52 10.07
#